data_AF-A0A7V8WRG7-F1
#
_entry.id   AF-A0A7V8WRG7-F1
#
_cell.length_a   1.000
_cell.length_b   1.000
_cell.length_c   1.000
_cell.angle_alpha   90.00
_cell.angle_beta   90.00
_cell.angle_gamma   90.00
#
_symmetry.space_group_name_H-M   'P 1'
#
loop_
_entity.id
_entity.type
_entity.pdbx_description
1 polymer ?
#
loop_
_entity_poly.entity_id
_entity_poly.type
_entity_poly.pdbx_seq_one_letter_code
_entity_poly.pdbx_strand_id
1 'polypeptide(L)'
;MAVDDLRQSPMMSHLLDGLDQGQDIGHYGRLTFAMVARHFLDREEVARLLTQDRDFDEREAKSLVQQVESRGYNPPSRQRIIEWQGQQDFPICPTPDDPAACNVYRELTMPDGVIEDIEEYREQQFDAETAQSDRR
;
A
#
# COMPACT_ATOMS: atom_id res chain seq x y z
N MET A 1 -9.12 13.69 -0.34
CA MET A 1 -7.81 14.27 -0.66
C MET A 1 -7.57 14.13 -2.15
N ALA A 2 -6.43 14.58 -2.68
CA ALA A 2 -6.17 14.67 -4.12
C ALA A 2 -5.05 13.72 -4.55
N VAL A 3 -4.96 13.44 -5.86
CA VAL A 3 -3.86 12.65 -6.45
C VAL A 3 -2.49 13.29 -6.16
N ASP A 4 -2.44 14.62 -6.08
CA ASP A 4 -1.23 15.38 -5.78
C ASP A 4 -0.65 15.06 -4.39
N ASP A 5 -1.49 14.66 -3.43
CA ASP A 5 -1.04 14.25 -2.10
C ASP A 5 -0.30 12.90 -2.17
N LEU A 6 -0.77 11.97 -3.01
CA LEU A 6 -0.08 10.69 -3.25
C LEU A 6 1.28 10.91 -3.91
N ARG A 7 1.39 11.88 -4.82
CA ARG A 7 2.64 12.18 -5.52
C ARG A 7 3.75 12.72 -4.62
N GLN A 8 3.46 13.06 -3.35
CA GLN A 8 4.50 13.38 -2.37
C GLN A 8 5.38 12.17 -2.02
N SER A 9 4.86 10.94 -2.17
CA SER A 9 5.64 9.72 -2.05
C SER A 9 6.33 9.39 -3.38
N PRO A 10 7.67 9.26 -3.43
CA PRO A 10 8.38 8.81 -4.63
C PRO A 10 7.90 7.44 -5.13
N MET A 11 7.55 6.53 -4.21
CA MET A 11 6.99 5.21 -4.53
C MET A 11 5.61 5.33 -5.20
N MET A 12 4.71 6.13 -4.62
CA MET A 12 3.37 6.31 -5.19
C MET A 12 3.41 7.11 -6.51
N SER A 13 4.29 8.10 -6.64
CA SER A 13 4.52 8.78 -7.91
C SER A 13 4.99 7.80 -8.98
N HIS A 14 5.92 6.89 -8.64
CA HIS A 14 6.40 5.87 -9.56
C HIS A 14 5.28 4.94 -10.04
N LEU A 15 4.40 4.48 -9.14
CA LEU A 15 3.24 3.66 -9.49
C LEU A 15 2.24 4.43 -10.37
N LEU A 16 1.94 5.69 -10.02
CA LEU A 16 1.07 6.56 -10.83
C LEU A 16 1.65 6.77 -12.23
N ASP A 17 2.95 7.01 -12.35
CA ASP A 17 3.60 7.20 -13.65
C ASP A 17 3.56 5.92 -14.49
N GLY A 18 3.66 4.74 -13.85
CA GLY A 18 3.49 3.44 -14.51
C GLY A 18 2.07 3.26 -15.05
N LEU A 19 1.06 3.58 -14.23
CA LEU A 19 -0.35 3.55 -14.61
C LEU A 19 -0.65 4.53 -15.75
N ASP A 20 -0.22 5.80 -15.64
CA ASP A 20 -0.42 6.83 -16.67
C ASP A 20 0.23 6.45 -18.02
N GLN A 21 1.29 5.64 -17.99
CA GLN A 21 1.97 5.11 -19.18
C GLN A 21 1.35 3.82 -19.73
N GLY A 22 0.30 3.29 -19.10
CA GLY A 22 -0.30 2.02 -19.50
C GLY A 22 0.59 0.80 -19.23
N GLN A 23 1.46 0.87 -18.23
CA GLN A 23 2.34 -0.24 -17.85
C GLN A 23 1.57 -1.23 -16.95
N ASP A 24 1.98 -2.50 -17.01
CA ASP A 24 1.54 -3.49 -16.02
C ASP A 24 2.41 -3.33 -14.77
N ILE A 25 1.83 -2.76 -13.71
CA ILE A 25 2.54 -2.54 -12.43
C ILE A 25 2.54 -3.81 -11.56
N GLY A 26 1.99 -4.91 -12.08
CA GLY A 26 1.93 -6.21 -11.44
C GLY A 26 0.89 -6.28 -10.33
N HIS A 27 0.60 -7.51 -9.90
CA HIS A 27 -0.40 -7.76 -8.87
C HIS A 27 -0.10 -7.03 -7.56
N TYR A 28 1.14 -7.06 -7.09
CA TYR A 28 1.51 -6.42 -5.82
C TYR A 28 1.67 -4.92 -5.95
N GLY A 29 1.99 -4.39 -7.14
CA GLY A 29 1.90 -2.96 -7.43
C GLY A 29 0.47 -2.46 -7.30
N ARG A 30 -0.49 -3.13 -7.97
CA ARG A 30 -1.93 -2.81 -7.87
C ARG A 30 -2.45 -2.91 -6.44
N LEU A 31 -2.06 -3.95 -5.70
CA LEU A 31 -2.44 -4.12 -4.30
C LEU A 31 -1.86 -3.02 -3.40
N THR A 32 -0.56 -2.73 -3.52
CA THR A 32 0.10 -1.66 -2.75
C THR A 32 -0.55 -0.32 -3.05
N PHE A 33 -0.77 -0.02 -4.33
CA PHE A 33 -1.45 1.20 -4.75
C PHE A 33 -2.84 1.31 -4.12
N ALA A 34 -3.67 0.27 -4.20
CA ALA A 34 -5.01 0.27 -3.62
C ALA A 34 -5.01 0.44 -2.08
N MET A 35 -4.07 -0.21 -1.38
CA MET A 35 -3.93 -0.11 0.07
C MET A 35 -3.55 1.30 0.53
N VAL A 36 -2.75 2.03 -0.25
CA VAL A 36 -2.35 3.40 0.08
C VAL A 36 -3.39 4.41 -0.43
N ALA A 37 -3.75 4.36 -1.71
CA ALA A 37 -4.55 5.36 -2.40
C ALA A 37 -5.98 5.50 -1.83
N ARG A 38 -6.57 4.42 -1.30
CA ARG A 38 -7.90 4.45 -0.66
C ARG A 38 -8.01 5.43 0.51
N HIS A 39 -6.88 5.77 1.13
CA HIS A 39 -6.87 6.73 2.22
C HIS A 39 -6.97 8.16 1.70
N PHE A 40 -6.58 8.42 0.44
CA PHE A 40 -6.47 9.74 -0.16
C PHE A 40 -7.61 10.04 -1.14
N LEU A 41 -8.04 9.04 -1.88
CA LEU A 41 -9.02 9.16 -2.96
C LEU A 41 -10.27 8.35 -2.64
N ASP A 42 -11.40 8.70 -3.26
CA ASP A 42 -12.58 7.85 -3.18
C ASP A 42 -12.40 6.55 -3.97
N ARG A 43 -13.27 5.58 -3.69
CA ARG A 43 -13.24 4.24 -4.29
C ARG A 43 -13.25 4.26 -5.82
N GLU A 44 -14.11 5.10 -6.41
CA GLU A 44 -14.28 5.14 -7.86
C GLU A 44 -13.03 5.72 -8.53
N GLU A 45 -12.41 6.73 -7.91
CA GLU A 45 -11.17 7.32 -8.40
C GLU A 45 -9.98 6.36 -8.30
N VAL A 46 -9.84 5.62 -7.19
CA VAL A 46 -8.81 4.57 -7.08
C VAL A 46 -9.01 3.49 -8.15
N ALA A 47 -10.25 3.04 -8.36
CA ALA A 47 -10.56 2.05 -9.38
C ALA A 47 -10.23 2.58 -10.79
N ARG A 48 -10.62 3.83 -11.09
CA ARG A 48 -10.34 4.48 -12.38
C ARG A 48 -8.84 4.54 -12.67
N LEU A 49 -8.00 4.89 -11.69
CA LEU A 49 -6.55 4.90 -11.87
C LEU A 49 -6.00 3.50 -12.11
N LEU A 50 -6.48 2.49 -11.37
CA LEU A 50 -6.06 1.11 -11.55
C LEU A 50 -6.41 0.54 -12.94
N THR A 51 -7.49 1.00 -13.58
CA THR A 51 -7.83 0.57 -14.96
C THR A 51 -6.86 1.05 -16.03
N GLN A 52 -5.93 1.95 -15.70
CA GLN A 52 -4.89 2.35 -16.63
C GLN A 52 -3.80 1.28 -16.76
N ASP A 53 -3.70 0.35 -15.80
CA ASP A 53 -2.82 -0.82 -15.91
C ASP A 53 -3.22 -1.68 -17.12
N ARG A 54 -2.22 -2.08 -17.91
CA ARG A 54 -2.41 -2.74 -19.22
C ARG A 54 -3.39 -3.91 -19.20
N ASP A 55 -3.34 -4.72 -18.16
CA ASP A 55 -4.02 -6.02 -18.09
C ASP A 55 -5.00 -6.07 -16.91
N PHE A 56 -5.65 -4.95 -16.58
CA PHE A 56 -6.55 -4.85 -15.43
C PHE A 56 -7.85 -4.08 -15.73
N ASP A 57 -8.98 -4.80 -15.73
CA ASP A 57 -10.26 -4.22 -16.11
C ASP A 57 -10.99 -3.47 -14.97
N GLU A 58 -12.03 -2.70 -15.31
CA GLU A 58 -12.81 -1.92 -14.33
C GLU A 58 -13.45 -2.79 -13.24
N ARG A 59 -13.92 -3.98 -13.59
CA ARG A 59 -14.58 -4.89 -12.64
C ARG A 59 -13.54 -5.45 -11.66
N GLU A 60 -12.36 -5.83 -12.14
CA GLU A 60 -11.24 -6.28 -11.33
C GLU A 60 -10.75 -5.16 -10.40
N ALA A 61 -10.62 -3.94 -10.91
CA ALA A 61 -10.25 -2.77 -10.11
C ALA A 61 -11.24 -2.47 -8.99
N LYS A 62 -12.54 -2.42 -9.29
CA LYS A 62 -13.59 -2.22 -8.28
C LYS A 62 -13.61 -3.32 -7.24
N SER A 63 -13.43 -4.58 -7.66
CA SER A 63 -13.34 -5.73 -6.78
C SER A 63 -12.13 -5.65 -5.83
N LEU A 64 -10.97 -5.25 -6.34
CA LEU A 64 -9.75 -5.09 -5.53
C LEU A 64 -9.93 -3.99 -4.48
N VAL A 65 -10.40 -2.80 -4.87
CA VAL A 65 -10.60 -1.70 -3.92
C VAL A 65 -11.63 -2.08 -2.86
N GLN A 66 -12.74 -2.72 -3.26
CA GLN A 66 -13.73 -3.24 -2.31
C GLN A 66 -13.12 -4.26 -1.35
N GLN A 67 -12.28 -5.18 -1.83
CA GLN A 67 -11.65 -6.19 -0.99
C GLN A 67 -10.71 -5.56 0.03
N VAL A 68 -9.90 -4.60 -0.40
CA VAL A 68 -8.96 -3.87 0.46
C VAL A 68 -9.70 -3.12 1.56
N GLU A 69 -10.77 -2.39 1.21
CA GLU A 69 -11.61 -1.68 2.16
C GLU A 69 -12.31 -2.63 3.14
N SER A 70 -12.95 -3.68 2.62
CA SER A 70 -13.72 -4.62 3.45
C SER A 70 -12.86 -5.40 4.44
N ARG A 71 -11.59 -5.64 4.09
CA ARG A 71 -10.62 -6.29 4.97
C ARG A 71 -9.92 -5.32 5.92
N GLY A 72 -10.14 -4.02 5.78
CA GLY A 72 -9.47 -3.02 6.61
C GLY A 72 -7.95 -3.05 6.46
N TYR A 73 -7.43 -3.36 5.27
CA TYR A 73 -5.97 -3.46 5.12
C TYR A 73 -5.26 -2.13 5.35
N ASN A 74 -4.24 -2.16 6.20
CA ASN A 74 -3.33 -1.04 6.44
C ASN A 74 -2.24 -0.96 5.37
N PRO A 75 -1.75 0.26 5.05
CA PRO A 75 -0.62 0.44 4.14
C PRO A 75 0.55 -0.50 4.48
N PRO A 76 1.16 -1.17 3.48
CA PRO A 76 2.18 -2.16 3.73
C PRO A 76 3.46 -1.52 4.28
N SER A 77 4.20 -2.28 5.08
CA SER A 77 5.53 -1.87 5.53
C SER A 77 6.54 -1.92 4.39
N ARG A 78 7.63 -1.14 4.50
CA ARG A 78 8.76 -1.21 3.55
C ARG A 78 9.24 -2.63 3.32
N GLN A 79 9.45 -3.39 4.39
CA GLN A 79 9.94 -4.77 4.29
C GLN A 79 9.01 -5.65 3.45
N ARG A 80 7.69 -5.46 3.60
CA ARG A 80 6.69 -6.19 2.83
C ARG A 80 6.67 -5.76 1.36
N ILE A 81 6.82 -4.47 1.08
CA ILE A 81 6.94 -3.94 -0.29
C ILE A 81 8.14 -4.55 -1.01
N ILE A 82 9.31 -4.60 -0.35
CA ILE A 82 10.53 -5.19 -0.92
C ILE A 82 10.36 -6.69 -1.18
N GLU A 83 9.73 -7.43 -0.27
CA GLU A 83 9.43 -8.85 -0.45
C GLU A 83 8.50 -9.11 -1.65
N TRP A 84 7.44 -8.31 -1.77
CA TRP A 84 6.47 -8.42 -2.86
C TRP A 84 7.05 -8.04 -4.21
N GLN A 85 7.86 -6.99 -4.26
CA GLN A 85 8.57 -6.61 -5.48
C GLN A 85 9.44 -7.74 -6.02
N GLY A 86 10.09 -8.53 -5.15
CA GLY A 86 10.88 -9.69 -5.58
C GLY A 86 10.08 -10.82 -6.27
N GLN A 87 8.75 -10.71 -6.31
CA GLN A 87 7.83 -11.69 -6.90
C GLN A 87 7.18 -11.21 -8.21
N GLN A 88 7.54 -10.02 -8.70
CA GLN A 88 7.00 -9.44 -9.94
C GLN A 88 8.07 -8.67 -10.71
N ASP A 89 7.83 -8.39 -11.99
CA ASP A 89 8.80 -7.71 -12.84
C ASP A 89 8.86 -6.19 -12.60
N PHE A 90 7.70 -5.56 -12.35
CA PHE A 90 7.62 -4.13 -12.11
C PHE A 90 8.12 -3.77 -10.70
N PRO A 91 9.09 -2.86 -10.55
CA PRO A 91 9.59 -2.45 -9.24
C PRO A 91 8.58 -1.55 -8.52
N ILE A 92 8.03 -2.00 -7.39
CA ILE A 92 7.14 -1.14 -6.58
C ILE A 92 7.95 0.00 -5.95
N CYS A 93 9.10 -0.35 -5.39
CA CYS A 93 10.11 0.54 -4.85
C CYS A 93 11.21 0.81 -5.88
N PRO A 94 11.30 2.03 -6.44
CA PRO A 94 12.28 2.34 -7.47
C PRO A 94 13.72 2.43 -6.95
N THR A 95 13.91 2.66 -5.65
CA THR A 95 15.23 2.79 -4.99
C THR A 95 15.38 1.83 -3.79
N PRO A 96 15.36 0.49 -4.01
CA PRO A 96 15.30 -0.50 -2.93
C PRO A 96 16.55 -0.53 -2.03
N ASP A 97 17.68 -0.04 -2.54
CA ASP A 97 18.94 0.05 -1.79
C ASP A 97 18.95 1.20 -0.76
N ASP A 98 18.04 2.18 -0.90
CA ASP A 98 17.87 3.22 0.11
C ASP A 98 17.02 2.68 1.27
N PRO A 99 17.58 2.56 2.50
CA PRO A 99 16.83 2.08 3.66
C PRO A 99 15.68 3.01 4.06
N ALA A 100 15.69 4.27 3.63
CA ALA A 100 14.64 5.25 3.90
C ALA A 100 13.50 5.25 2.88
N ALA A 101 13.71 4.69 1.69
CA ALA A 101 12.74 4.69 0.61
C ALA A 101 11.61 3.67 0.83
N CYS A 102 10.46 3.95 0.22
CA CYS A 102 9.28 3.09 0.15
C CYS A 102 8.70 2.77 1.53
N ASN A 103 8.85 3.72 2.45
CA ASN A 103 8.20 3.70 3.75
C ASN A 103 7.00 4.65 3.69
N VAL A 104 5.82 4.10 3.42
CA VAL A 104 4.57 4.87 3.24
C VAL A 104 4.32 5.85 4.40
N TYR A 105 4.52 5.40 5.64
CA TYR A 105 4.29 6.20 6.84
C TYR A 105 5.28 7.34 7.04
N ARG A 106 6.42 7.29 6.34
CA ARG A 106 7.42 8.37 6.32
C ARG A 106 7.23 9.30 5.13
N GLU A 107 6.80 8.74 4.00
CA GLU A 107 6.67 9.47 2.74
C GLU A 107 5.37 10.26 2.63
N LEU A 108 4.30 9.81 3.32
CA LEU A 108 2.99 10.44 3.27
C LEU A 108 2.52 10.84 4.66
N THR A 109 1.79 11.95 4.73
CA THR A 109 0.98 12.29 5.91
C THR A 109 -0.31 11.49 5.84
N MET A 110 -0.39 10.41 6.62
CA MET A 110 -1.57 9.55 6.65
C MET A 110 -2.69 10.20 7.46
N PRO A 111 -3.97 10.01 7.09
CA PRO A 111 -5.09 10.47 7.89
C PRO A 111 -5.10 9.86 9.30
N ASP A 112 -5.68 10.60 10.25
CA ASP A 112 -5.90 10.13 11.61
C ASP A 112 -6.70 8.80 11.60
N GLY A 113 -6.28 7.84 12.43
CA GLY A 113 -6.88 6.50 12.52
C GLY A 113 -6.18 5.39 11.70
N VAL A 114 -5.27 5.71 10.77
CA VAL A 114 -4.48 4.68 10.05
C VAL A 114 -3.34 4.11 10.91
N ILE A 115 -2.83 4.91 11.85
CA ILE A 115 -1.71 4.55 12.74
C ILE A 115 -2.20 3.76 13.98
N GLU A 116 -3.43 4.01 14.43
CA GLU A 116 -4.00 3.41 15.65
C GLU A 116 -4.10 1.87 15.56
N ASP A 117 -4.34 1.32 14.38
CA ASP A 117 -4.40 -0.13 14.15
C ASP A 117 -3.03 -0.84 14.18
N ILE A 118 -1.91 -0.10 14.13
CA ILE A 118 -0.55 -0.69 14.13
C ILE A 118 -0.04 -0.90 15.56
N GLU A 119 -0.44 -0.04 16.50
CA GLU A 119 -0.06 -0.15 17.90
C GLU A 119 -0.85 -1.28 18.58
N GLU A 120 -2.17 -1.41 18.34
CA GLU A 120 -2.98 -2.50 18.92
C GLU A 120 -2.47 -3.89 18.53
N TYR A 121 -1.99 -4.09 17.28
CA TYR A 121 -1.47 -5.39 16.85
C TYR A 121 -0.09 -5.71 17.45
N ARG A 122 0.72 -4.68 17.73
CA ARG A 122 2.02 -4.86 18.41
C ARG A 122 1.83 -5.09 19.90
N GLU A 123 0.95 -4.35 20.56
CA GLU A 123 0.64 -4.53 21.99
C GLU A 123 0.06 -5.91 22.27
N GLN A 124 -0.84 -6.42 21.43
CA GLN A 124 -1.38 -7.79 21.60
C GLN A 124 -0.31 -8.89 21.51
N GLN A 125 0.73 -8.71 20.69
CA GLN A 125 1.85 -9.66 20.60
C GLN A 125 2.79 -9.54 21.80
N PHE A 126 3.10 -8.30 22.23
CA PHE A 126 3.93 -8.04 23.42
C PHE A 126 3.26 -8.55 24.71
N ASP A 127 1.95 -8.35 24.89
CA ASP A 127 1.22 -8.84 26.06
C ASP A 127 1.12 -10.38 26.09
N ALA A 128 0.97 -11.01 24.92
CA ALA A 128 0.95 -12.47 24.80
C ALA A 128 2.33 -13.12 25.10
N GLU A 129 3.43 -12.52 24.63
CA GLU A 129 4.80 -12.98 24.94
C GLU A 129 5.20 -12.73 26.41
N THR A 130 4.78 -11.60 26.98
CA THR A 130 5.07 -11.25 28.38
C THR A 130 4.30 -12.16 29.34
N ALA A 131 3.01 -12.42 29.06
CA ALA A 131 2.19 -13.32 29.86
C ALA A 131 2.65 -14.80 29.83
N GLN A 132 3.37 -15.24 28.78
CA GLN A 132 3.99 -16.56 28.73
C GLN A 132 5.33 -16.62 29.46
N SER A 133 6.07 -15.51 29.50
CA SER A 133 7.37 -15.43 30.18
C SER A 133 7.22 -15.37 31.71
N ASP A 134 6.15 -14.76 32.21
CA ASP A 134 5.86 -14.68 33.66
C ASP A 134 5.28 -15.97 34.27
N ARG A 135 5.00 -17.00 33.46
CA ARG A 135 4.51 -18.32 33.93
C ARG A 135 5.58 -19.40 33.99
N ARG A 136 6.87 -19.06 33.87
CA ARG A 136 7.99 -20.00 33.93
C ARG A 136 8.81 -19.89 35.21
#